data_AF-A0A101V6W9-F1
#
_entry.id   AF-A0A101V6W9-F1
#
_cell.length_a   1.000
_cell.length_b   1.000
_cell.length_c   1.000
_cell.angle_alpha   90.00
_cell.angle_beta   90.00
_cell.angle_gamma   90.00
#
_symmetry.space_group_name_H-M   'P 1'
#
loop_
_entity.id
_entity.type
_entity.pdbx_description
1 polymer ?
#
loop_
_entity_poly.entity_id
_entity_poly.type
_entity_poly.pdbx_seq_one_letter_code
_entity_poly.pdbx_strand_id
1 'polypeptide(L)'
;MYFLGFLLLLNISSYITIWYDKRKSIKGRWRIPEKRLFILAVIGGALGVYLGMKAFRHKTLHLTFKYGIPFLIIINLFVIGIIFYRL
;
A
#
# COMPACT_ATOMS: atom_id res chain seq x y z
N MET A 1 -15.68 -12.38 8.65
CA MET A 1 -15.06 -11.58 9.74
C MET A 1 -13.52 -11.65 9.74
N TYR A 2 -12.90 -12.84 9.70
CA TYR A 2 -11.43 -12.99 9.72
C TYR A 2 -10.69 -12.35 8.53
N PHE A 3 -11.26 -12.40 7.33
CA PHE A 3 -10.65 -11.84 6.12
C PHE A 3 -10.45 -10.31 6.19
N LEU A 4 -11.46 -9.59 6.71
CA LEU A 4 -11.38 -8.13 6.91
C LEU A 4 -10.28 -7.76 7.92
N GLY A 5 -10.15 -8.52 9.01
CA GLY A 5 -9.08 -8.31 10.00
C GLY A 5 -7.68 -8.50 9.40
N PHE A 6 -7.50 -9.51 8.55
CA PHE A 6 -6.24 -9.74 7.83
C PHE A 6 -5.90 -8.59 6.88
N LEU A 7 -6.87 -8.10 6.09
CA LEU A 7 -6.68 -6.92 5.23
C LEU A 7 -6.31 -5.68 6.03
N LEU A 8 -6.91 -5.47 7.20
CA LEU A 8 -6.65 -4.32 8.05
C LEU A 8 -5.20 -4.34 8.56
N LEU A 9 -4.72 -5.51 9.03
CA LEU A 9 -3.32 -5.71 9.42
C LEU A 9 -2.36 -5.46 8.26
N LEU A 10 -2.64 -5.98 7.06
CA LEU A 10 -1.82 -5.73 5.87
C LEU A 10 -1.71 -4.25 5.52
N ASN A 11 -2.80 -3.49 5.63
CA ASN A 11 -2.80 -2.05 5.37
C ASN A 11 -1.97 -1.30 6.42
N ILE A 12 -2.06 -1.68 7.71
CA ILE A 12 -1.20 -1.12 8.76
C ILE A 12 0.28 -1.42 8.48
N SER A 13 0.64 -2.66 8.17
CA SER A 13 2.02 -3.04 7.84
C SER A 13 2.55 -2.29 6.62
N SER A 14 1.71 -2.10 5.60
CA SER A 14 2.05 -1.36 4.38
C SER A 14 2.28 0.13 4.65
N TYR A 15 1.46 0.74 5.51
CA TYR A 15 1.63 2.12 5.96
C TYR A 15 2.96 2.32 6.71
N ILE A 16 3.27 1.41 7.66
CA ILE A 16 4.54 1.42 8.41
C ILE A 16 5.73 1.27 7.47
N THR A 17 5.60 0.44 6.43
CA THR A 17 6.67 0.24 5.44
C THR A 17 6.99 1.53 4.69
N ILE A 18 5.98 2.33 4.30
CA ILE A 18 6.21 3.64 3.66
C ILE A 18 6.86 4.63 4.62
N TRP A 19 6.39 4.66 5.88
CA TRP A 19 7.02 5.49 6.91
C TRP A 19 8.50 5.13 7.13
N TYR A 20 8.79 3.84 7.18
CA TYR A 20 10.14 3.34 7.35
C TYR A 20 11.03 3.68 6.14
N ASP A 21 10.49 3.60 4.92
CA ASP A 21 11.19 4.05 3.71
C ASP A 21 11.50 5.55 3.74
N LYS A 22 10.56 6.39 4.21
CA LYS A 22 10.80 7.83 4.42
C LYS A 22 11.91 8.09 5.43
N ARG A 23 11.90 7.39 6.57
CA ARG A 23 12.97 7.51 7.58
C ARG A 23 14.33 7.10 7.02
N LYS A 24 14.38 6.06 6.17
CA LYS A 24 15.62 5.64 5.49
C LYS A 24 16.11 6.67 4.50
N SER A 25 15.21 7.34 3.75
CA SER A 25 15.61 8.41 2.83
C SER A 25 16.23 9.61 3.55
N ILE A 26 15.71 9.96 4.73
CA ILE A 26 16.24 11.06 5.55
C ILE A 26 17.62 10.69 6.13
N LYS A 27 17.79 9.45 6.59
CA LYS A 27 19.04 8.96 7.20
C LYS A 27 20.10 8.51 6.18
N GLY A 28 19.89 8.74 4.88
CA GLY A 28 20.81 8.31 3.82
C GLY A 28 21.01 6.79 3.72
N ARG A 29 20.08 5.99 4.26
CA ARG A 29 20.18 4.52 4.26
C ARG A 29 19.56 3.92 3.01
N TRP A 30 19.89 2.66 2.74
CA TRP A 30 19.34 1.90 1.61
C TRP A 30 17.80 1.89 1.63
N ARG A 31 17.21 2.40 0.55
CA ARG A 31 15.75 2.54 0.37
C ARG A 31 15.09 1.20 0.07
N ILE A 32 13.81 1.08 0.36
CA ILE A 32 13.03 -0.13 0.06
C ILE A 32 12.80 -0.20 -1.46
N PRO A 33 13.06 -1.36 -2.10
CA PRO A 33 12.78 -1.54 -3.51
C PRO A 33 11.31 -1.30 -3.83
N GLU A 34 11.02 -0.57 -4.89
CA GLU A 34 9.66 -0.22 -5.30
C GLU A 34 8.78 -1.45 -5.52
N LYS A 35 9.39 -2.51 -6.08
CA LYS A 35 8.74 -3.81 -6.28
C LYS A 35 8.11 -4.36 -4.99
N ARG A 36 8.76 -4.20 -3.83
CA ARG A 36 8.21 -4.70 -2.55
C ARG A 36 6.97 -3.92 -2.12
N LEU A 37 6.96 -2.60 -2.35
CA LEU A 37 5.80 -1.75 -2.06
C LEU A 37 4.62 -2.08 -2.96
N PHE A 38 4.88 -2.35 -4.24
CA PHE A 38 3.87 -2.82 -5.18
C PHE A 38 3.33 -4.20 -4.84
N ILE A 39 4.18 -5.15 -4.43
CA ILE A 39 3.74 -6.47 -3.98
C ILE A 39 2.81 -6.35 -2.76
N LEU A 40 3.18 -5.54 -1.77
CA LEU A 40 2.30 -5.27 -0.62
C LEU A 40 0.96 -4.67 -1.04
N ALA A 41 0.98 -3.74 -2.00
CA ALA A 41 -0.24 -3.14 -2.54
C ALA A 41 -1.12 -4.18 -3.27
N VAL A 42 -0.52 -5.06 -4.08
CA VAL A 42 -1.24 -6.13 -4.82
C VAL A 42 -1.91 -7.13 -3.87
N ILE A 43 -1.24 -7.53 -2.78
CA ILE A 43 -1.73 -8.56 -1.85
C ILE A 43 -2.96 -8.10 -1.04
N GLY A 44 -3.15 -6.80 -0.84
CA GLY A 44 -4.19 -6.29 0.08
C GLY A 44 -3.89 -4.94 0.70
N GLY A 45 -2.65 -4.46 0.60
CA GLY A 45 -2.15 -3.29 1.33
C GLY A 45 -2.22 -1.97 0.57
N ALA A 46 -2.89 -1.92 -0.59
CA ALA A 46 -2.85 -0.75 -1.48
C ALA A 46 -3.33 0.53 -0.80
N LEU A 47 -4.35 0.44 0.04
CA LEU A 47 -4.88 1.55 0.84
C LEU A 47 -3.84 2.08 1.83
N GLY A 48 -3.15 1.19 2.55
CA GLY A 48 -2.10 1.53 3.50
C GLY A 48 -0.88 2.16 2.84
N VAL A 49 -0.48 1.64 1.68
CA VAL A 49 0.57 2.27 0.85
C VAL A 49 0.16 3.68 0.44
N TYR A 50 -1.05 3.85 -0.09
CA TYR A 50 -1.55 5.15 -0.53
C TYR A 50 -1.64 6.19 0.59
N LEU A 51 -2.20 5.79 1.74
CA LEU A 51 -2.28 6.63 2.93
C LEU A 51 -0.89 7.01 3.42
N GLY A 52 0.05 6.06 3.44
CA GLY A 52 1.45 6.33 3.81
C GLY A 52 2.10 7.33 2.86
N MET A 53 1.91 7.15 1.55
CA MET A 53 2.45 8.08 0.55
C MET A 53 1.93 9.50 0.75
N LYS A 54 0.62 9.66 0.98
CA LYS A 54 0.00 10.98 1.22
C LYS A 54 0.43 11.58 2.55
N ALA A 55 0.41 10.81 3.63
CA ALA A 55 0.75 11.28 4.97
C ALA A 55 2.22 11.76 5.06
N PHE A 56 3.15 11.01 4.47
CA PHE A 56 4.58 11.34 4.52
C PHE A 56 5.08 12.14 3.31
N ARG A 57 4.17 12.50 2.38
CA ARG A 57 4.46 13.11 1.08
C ARG A 57 5.64 12.43 0.41
N HIS A 58 5.65 11.10 0.47
CA HIS A 58 6.76 10.26 0.03
C HIS A 58 6.34 9.54 -1.26
N LYS A 59 7.18 9.68 -2.29
CA LYS A 59 6.94 9.08 -3.63
C LYS A 59 5.62 9.49 -4.31
N THR A 60 5.10 10.68 -4.02
CA THR A 60 3.88 11.22 -4.66
C THR A 60 4.09 11.70 -6.10
N LEU A 61 5.33 12.02 -6.48
CA LEU A 61 5.70 12.49 -7.82
C LEU A 61 6.11 11.35 -8.77
N HIS A 62 6.36 10.14 -8.25
CA HIS A 62 6.67 8.99 -9.10
C HIS A 62 5.40 8.55 -9.83
N LEU A 63 5.39 8.68 -11.16
CA LEU A 63 4.23 8.35 -12.00
C LEU A 63 3.72 6.93 -11.76
N THR A 64 4.64 5.97 -11.60
CA THR A 64 4.32 4.58 -11.27
C THR A 64 3.50 4.48 -9.98
N PHE A 65 3.91 5.16 -8.92
CA PHE A 65 3.17 5.18 -7.65
C PHE A 65 1.89 6.01 -7.71
N LYS A 66 1.93 7.15 -8.40
CA LYS A 66 0.80 8.07 -8.54
C LYS A 66 -0.40 7.41 -9.24
N TYR A 67 -0.16 6.62 -10.28
CA TYR A 67 -1.23 5.95 -11.02
C TYR A 67 -1.40 4.48 -10.63
N GLY A 68 -0.29 3.78 -10.36
CA GLY A 68 -0.32 2.35 -10.03
C GLY A 68 -0.96 2.04 -8.68
N ILE A 69 -0.74 2.85 -7.64
CA ILE A 69 -1.35 2.58 -6.32
C ILE A 69 -2.86 2.82 -6.33
N PRO A 70 -3.41 3.93 -6.86
CA PRO A 70 -4.85 4.08 -7.01
C PRO A 70 -5.49 3.00 -7.88
N PHE A 71 -4.82 2.59 -8.95
CA PHE A 71 -5.28 1.47 -9.78
C PHE A 71 -5.39 0.16 -8.98
N LEU A 72 -4.39 -0.14 -8.14
CA LEU A 72 -4.43 -1.31 -7.25
C LEU A 72 -5.50 -1.19 -6.16
N ILE A 73 -5.81 0.01 -5.66
CA ILE A 73 -6.93 0.23 -4.73
C ILE A 73 -8.25 -0.19 -5.40
N ILE A 74 -8.48 0.21 -6.65
CA ILE A 74 -9.70 -0.15 -7.39
C ILE A 74 -9.80 -1.66 -7.54
N ILE A 75 -8.71 -2.34 -7.93
CA ILE A 75 -8.67 -3.81 -8.03
C ILE A 75 -8.98 -4.46 -6.67
N ASN A 76 -8.37 -3.97 -5.59
CA ASN A 76 -8.60 -4.50 -4.25
C ASN A 76 -10.07 -4.36 -3.84
N LEU A 77 -10.68 -3.20 -4.07
CA LEU A 77 -12.12 -2.97 -3.82
C LEU A 77 -13.01 -3.90 -4.65
N PHE A 78 -12.67 -4.11 -5.91
CA PHE A 78 -13.43 -5.01 -6.79
C PHE A 78 -13.38 -6.46 -6.30
N VAL A 79 -12.19 -6.94 -5.91
CA VAL A 79 -12.00 -8.28 -5.33
C VAL A 79 -12.76 -8.42 -4.01
N ILE A 80 -12.69 -7.42 -3.13
CA ILE A 80 -13.44 -7.42 -1.86
C ILE A 80 -14.95 -7.46 -2.14
N GLY A 81 -15.44 -6.69 -3.11
CA GLY A 81 -16.85 -6.67 -3.50
C GLY A 81 -17.34 -8.03 -4.03
N ILE A 82 -16.56 -8.69 -4.89
CA ILE A 82 -16.87 -10.04 -5.38
C ILE A 82 -16.93 -11.04 -4.25
N ILE A 83 -15.95 -11.02 -3.34
CA ILE A 83 -15.91 -11.94 -2.19
C ILE A 83 -17.14 -11.71 -1.31
N PHE A 84 -17.53 -10.46 -1.08
CA PHE A 84 -18.69 -10.12 -0.24
C PHE A 84 -20.02 -10.47 -0.91
N TYR A 85 -20.15 -10.36 -2.23
CA TYR A 85 -21.36 -10.75 -2.96
C TYR A 85 -21.55 -12.26 -3.04
N ARG A 86 -20.45 -13.03 -3.01
CA ARG A 86 -20.47 -14.48 -3.08
C ARG A 86 -20.67 -15.17 -1.72
N LEU A 87 -20.50 -14.43 -0.63
CA LEU A 87 -20.66 -14.92 0.75
C LEU A 87 -22.08 -14.66 1.24
#